data_AF-A0A5C3NSL6-F1
#
_entry.id   AF-A0A5C3NSL6-F1
#
_cell.length_a   1.000
_cell.length_b   1.000
_cell.length_c   1.000
_cell.angle_alpha   90.00
_cell.angle_beta   90.00
_cell.angle_gamma   90.00
#
_symmetry.space_group_name_H-M   'P 1'
#
loop_
_entity.id
_entity.type
_entity.pdbx_description
1 polymer ?
#
loop_
_entity_poly.entity_id
_entity_poly.type
_entity_poly.pdbx_seq_one_letter_code
_entity_poly.pdbx_strand_id
1 'polypeptide(L)' 'MYRSLVHNGQPLRSLPELWHALDETFHAAANRPVDYSILNEIEQLPARECVPISRAEIKDALRHVSTLSTPGWDHLHW' A
#
# COMPACT_ATOMS: atom_id res chain seq x y z
N MET A 1 9.69 16.47 -23.34
CA MET A 1 8.48 16.00 -24.05
C MET A 1 7.42 15.74 -22.99
N TYR A 2 6.32 16.50 -22.95
CA TYR A 2 5.28 16.29 -21.94
C TYR A 2 4.34 15.18 -22.41
N ARG A 3 4.11 14.18 -21.56
CA ARG A 3 3.19 13.07 -21.83
C ARG A 3 1.82 13.46 -21.28
N SER A 4 0.78 13.37 -22.10
CA SER A 4 -0.59 13.59 -21.65
C SER A 4 -1.01 12.48 -20.69
N LEU A 5 -1.70 12.83 -19.61
CA LEU A 5 -2.38 11.87 -18.76
C LEU A 5 -3.62 11.33 -19.48
N VAL A 6 -3.83 10.02 -19.44
CA VAL A 6 -4.92 9.34 -20.14
C VAL A 6 -5.58 8.37 -19.17
N HIS A 7 -6.91 8.38 -19.10
CA HIS A 7 -7.73 7.47 -18.32
C HIS A 7 -8.82 6.89 -19.21
N ASN A 8 -9.04 5.57 -19.18
CA ASN A 8 -10.01 4.87 -20.05
C ASN A 8 -9.91 5.25 -21.55
N GLY A 9 -8.68 5.47 -22.04
CA GLY A 9 -8.42 5.84 -23.43
C GLY A 9 -8.70 7.31 -23.78
N GLN A 10 -9.14 8.13 -22.82
CA GLN A 10 -9.40 9.56 -23.00
C GLN A 10 -8.32 10.43 -22.34
N PRO A 11 -7.81 11.47 -23.03
CA PRO A 11 -6.85 12.39 -22.44
C PRO A 11 -7.54 13.28 -21.39
N LEU A 12 -6.90 13.43 -20.23
CA LEU A 12 -7.35 14.31 -19.15
C LEU A 12 -6.86 15.73 -19.42
N ARG A 13 -7.79 16.68 -19.46
CA ARG A 13 -7.55 18.08 -19.86
C ARG A 13 -8.02 19.10 -18.84
N SER A 14 -8.79 18.68 -17.83
CA SER A 14 -9.30 19.56 -16.78
C SER A 14 -9.07 19.00 -15.39
N LEU A 15 -9.07 19.86 -14.38
CA LEU A 15 -8.94 19.46 -12.98
C LEU A 15 -10.09 18.53 -12.52
N PRO A 16 -11.37 18.76 -12.89
CA PRO A 16 -12.45 17.82 -12.59
C PRO A 16 -12.24 16.44 -13.21
N GLU A 17 -11.76 16.36 -14.46
CA GLU A 17 -11.44 15.09 -15.11
C GLU A 17 -10.30 14.36 -14.38
N LEU A 18 -9.29 15.10 -13.93
CA LEU A 18 -8.19 14.53 -13.14
C LEU A 18 -8.69 13.95 -11.82
N TRP A 19 -9.56 14.67 -11.11
CA TRP A 19 -10.14 14.20 -9.86
C TRP A 19 -11.00 12.96 -10.07
N HIS A 20 -11.87 12.96 -11.08
CA HIS A 20 -12.73 11.83 -11.39
C HIS A 20 -11.91 10.58 -11.74
N ALA A 21 -10.87 10.73 -12.57
CA ALA A 21 -9.99 9.63 -12.93
C ALA A 21 -9.26 9.04 -11.71
N LEU A 22 -8.80 9.91 -10.79
CA LEU A 22 -8.19 9.49 -9.53
C LEU A 22 -9.20 8.71 -8.67
N ASP A 23 -10.38 9.28 -8.46
CA ASP A 23 -11.44 8.71 -7.64
C ASP A 23 -11.87 7.33 -8.17
N GLU A 24 -12.14 7.22 -9.48
CA GLU A 24 -12.47 5.93 -10.10
C GLU A 24 -11.34 4.92 -9.96
N THR A 25 -10.08 5.33 -10.06
CA THR A 25 -8.94 4.40 -9.97
C THR A 25 -8.82 3.78 -8.59
N PHE A 26 -9.01 4.55 -7.52
CA PHE A 26 -8.79 4.08 -6.15
C PHE A 26 -10.07 3.66 -5.43
N HIS A 27 -11.23 4.15 -5.87
CA HIS A 27 -12.53 3.92 -5.24
C HIS A 27 -13.51 3.17 -6.15
N ALA A 28 -13.05 2.52 -7.23
CA ALA A 28 -13.88 1.70 -8.12
C ALA A 28 -14.80 0.71 -7.38
N ALA A 29 -14.34 0.18 -6.25
CA ALA A 29 -15.07 -0.79 -5.45
C ALA A 29 -15.62 -0.22 -4.13
N ALA A 30 -15.61 1.10 -3.92
CA ALA A 30 -15.98 1.71 -2.63
C ALA A 30 -17.40 1.35 -2.17
N ASN A 31 -18.33 1.14 -3.11
CA ASN A 31 -19.72 0.77 -2.82
C ASN A 31 -19.98 -0.75 -2.92
N ARG A 32 -18.96 -1.56 -3.19
CA ARG A 32 -19.11 -3.01 -3.29
C ARG A 32 -19.04 -3.61 -1.88
N PRO A 33 -20.01 -4.45 -1.46
CA PRO A 33 -19.87 -5.18 -0.21
C PRO A 33 -18.64 -6.09 -0.28
N VAL A 34 -17.82 -6.05 0.77
CA VAL A 34 -16.65 -6.93 0.92
C VAL A 34 -17.10 -8.20 1.63
N ASP A 35 -16.89 -9.34 0.98
CA ASP A 35 -17.09 -10.64 1.60
C ASP A 35 -15.82 -11.06 2.34
N TYR A 36 -15.91 -11.14 3.67
CA TYR A 36 -14.80 -11.57 4.53
C TYR A 36 -14.75 -13.09 4.71
N SER A 37 -15.70 -13.84 4.13
CA SER A 37 -15.74 -15.30 4.25
C SER A 37 -14.45 -15.97 3.78
N ILE A 38 -13.77 -15.37 2.78
CA ILE A 38 -12.46 -15.81 2.28
C ILE A 38 -11.40 -15.90 3.37
N LEU A 39 -11.47 -15.07 4.43
CA LEU A 39 -10.52 -15.12 5.54
C LEU A 39 -10.65 -16.42 6.34
N ASN A 40 -11.81 -17.08 6.30
CA ASN A 40 -12.02 -18.37 6.96
C ASN A 40 -11.37 -19.53 6.19
N GLU A 41 -11.06 -19.35 4.91
CA GLU A 41 -10.37 -20.35 4.07
C GLU A 41 -8.85 -20.25 4.19
N ILE A 42 -8.34 -19.13 4.72
CA ILE A 42 -6.91 -18.91 4.92
C ILE A 42 -6.44 -19.72 6.13
N GLU A 43 -5.46 -20.61 5.89
CA GLU A 43 -4.78 -21.36 6.94
C GLU A 43 -4.19 -20.42 7.99
N GLN A 44 -4.60 -20.57 9.24
CA GLN A 44 -4.06 -19.80 10.34
C GLN A 44 -2.68 -20.34 10.71
N LEU A 45 -1.64 -19.55 10.45
CA LEU A 45 -0.28 -19.88 10.87
C LEU A 45 -0.16 -19.81 12.40
N PRO A 46 0.69 -20.65 13.01
CA PRO A 46 0.95 -20.55 14.44
C PRO A 46 1.50 -19.16 14.77
N ALA A 47 1.08 -18.62 15.92
CA ALA A 47 1.64 -17.40 16.45
C ALA A 47 3.16 -17.55 16.58
N ARG A 48 3.91 -16.60 16.00
CA ARG A 48 5.36 -16.55 16.12
C ARG A 48 5.72 -15.68 17.32
N GLU A 49 6.74 -16.08 18.05
CA GLU A 49 7.30 -15.24 19.10
C GLU A 49 7.87 -13.96 18.47
N CYS A 50 7.39 -12.81 18.95
CA CYS A 50 7.95 -11.52 18.59
C CYS A 50 9.14 -11.25 19.51
N VAL A 51 10.35 -11.52 19.02
CA VAL A 51 11.56 -11.21 19.78
C VAL A 51 11.66 -9.71 20.03
N PRO A 52 12.05 -9.27 21.25
CA PRO A 52 12.25 -7.86 21.53
C PRO A 52 13.27 -7.24 20.58
N ILE A 53 12.89 -6.14 19.92
CA ILE A 53 13.79 -5.37 19.06
C ILE A 53 14.42 -4.22 19.84
N SER A 54 15.72 -4.00 19.67
CA SER A 54 16.41 -2.88 20.28
C SER A 54 16.21 -1.57 19.51
N ARG A 55 16.31 -0.45 20.23
CA ARG A 55 16.29 0.88 19.61
C ARG A 55 17.44 1.10 18.61
N ALA A 56 18.54 0.36 18.75
CA ALA A 56 19.68 0.45 17.85
C ALA A 56 19.38 -0.19 16.50
N GLU A 57 18.79 -1.39 16.49
CA GLU A 57 18.38 -2.10 15.26
C GLU A 57 17.37 -1.29 14.45
N ILE A 58 16.38 -0.68 15.11
CA ILE A 58 15.42 0.20 14.44
C ILE A 58 16.14 1.38 13.77
N LYS A 59 17.09 2.02 14.48
CA LYS A 59 17.84 3.16 13.93
C LYS A 59 18.69 2.75 12.73
N ASP A 60 19.30 1.57 12.76
CA ASP A 60 20.13 1.10 11.67
C ASP A 60 19.30 0.71 10.44
N ALA A 61 18.17 0.03 10.65
CA ALA A 61 17.21 -0.28 9.60
C ALA A 61 16.71 1.00 8.89
N LEU A 62 16.42 2.05 9.66
CA LEU A 62 15.96 3.34 9.12
C LEU A 62 17.02 4.09 8.30
N ARG A 63 18.33 3.86 8.50
CA ARG A 63 19.38 4.54 7.72
C ARG A 63 19.33 4.22 6.24
N HIS A 64 18.80 3.05 5.90
CA HIS A 64 18.79 2.53 4.53
C HIS A 64 17.44 2.76 3.82
N VAL A 65 16.46 3.35 4.51
CA VAL A 65 15.15 3.66 3.91
C VAL A 65 15.17 5.08 3.37
N SER A 66 15.03 5.23 2.05
CA SER A 66 15.03 6.54 1.36
C SER A 66 13.74 7.35 1.57
N THR A 67 12.71 6.76 2.17
CA THR A 67 11.41 7.36 2.48
C THR A 67 11.12 7.24 3.97
N LEU A 68 10.43 8.22 4.56
CA LEU A 68 10.03 8.27 5.99
C LEU A 68 9.07 7.14 6.43
N SER A 69 8.97 6.05 5.68
CA SER A 69 8.23 4.86 6.04
C SER A 69 9.07 4.01 6.99
N THR A 70 8.48 3.59 8.11
CA THR A 70 9.05 2.53 8.94
C THR A 70 9.19 1.27 8.07
N PRO A 71 10.36 0.60 8.06
CA PRO A 71 10.49 -0.67 7.35
C PRO A 71 9.45 -1.65 7.88
N GLY A 72 8.83 -2.41 6.98
CA GLY A 72 7.96 -3.52 7.36
C GLY A 72 8.72 -4.48 8.27
N TRP A 73 7.99 -5.16 9.16
CA TRP A 73 8.62 -6.09 10.10
C TRP A 73 9.35 -7.24 9.39
N ASP A 74 8.92 -7.57 8.19
CA ASP A 74 9.54 -8.50 7.24
C ASP A 74 10.86 -8.01 6.63
N HIS A 75 11.16 -6.70 6.70
CA HIS A 75 12.42 -6.11 6.25
C HIS A 75 13.47 -5.97 7.36
N LEU A 76 13.13 -6.36 8.60
CA LEU A 76 14.08 -6.42 9.70
C LEU A 76 14.81 -7.77 9.63
N HIS A 77 16.03 -7.75 9.12
CA HIS A 77 16.92 -8.92 9.14
C HIS A 77 17.51 -9.08 10.55
N TRP A 78 17.24 -10.24 11.16
CA TRP A 78 17.82 -10.71 12.41
C TRP A 78 19.11 -11.50 12.15
#